data_AF-A0A9N9NLF6-F1
#
_entry.id   AF-A0A9N9NLF6-F1
#
_cell.length_a   1.000
_cell.length_b   1.000
_cell.length_c   1.000
_cell.angle_alpha   90.00
_cell.angle_beta   90.00
_cell.angle_gamma   90.00
#
_symmetry.space_group_name_H-M   'P 1'
#
loop_
_entity.id
_entity.type
_entity.pdbx_description
1 polymer ?
#
loop_
_entity_poly.entity_id
_entity_poly.type
_entity_poly.pdbx_seq_one_letter_code
_entity_poly.pdbx_strand_id
1 'polypeptide(L)'
;ESVGDGISENWLGKRVYGVTRFGSYATYINVPIVYVKETPKDWTDQQACAYPDQMVNDVMMYLLIVIQVQTLTAYYALEELGRLKPNNSVLVHSAAGGCGLAALSILSKKSAKVVGTVGTLSKLDFLNQKYGENPKFTFILREPAKDFESRAKQALLKMDQEDLFDIVLDSVMGNWFWPNYNLLEKEGKLVLYGSASFTPTGNLHPIWNIIQWIKLGWKYIWRPTIDPMKIVQDNKSVKLEPPSNIYEFRFDQAVEALTYLKSGKSI
;
A
#
# COMPACT_ATOMS: atom_id res chain seq x y z
N GLU A 1 -11.41 -9.22 -28.10
CA GLU A 1 -12.48 -10.23 -27.91
C GLU A 1 -13.87 -9.65 -28.17
N SER A 2 -14.34 -8.68 -27.39
CA SER A 2 -15.59 -7.96 -27.68
C SER A 2 -15.58 -6.58 -27.02
N VAL A 3 -16.46 -5.68 -27.47
CA VAL A 3 -16.74 -4.39 -26.83
C VAL A 3 -18.21 -4.35 -26.41
N GLY A 4 -18.53 -3.68 -25.31
CA GLY A 4 -19.90 -3.50 -24.86
C GLY A 4 -20.65 -2.44 -25.66
N ASP A 5 -21.97 -2.36 -25.48
CA ASP A 5 -22.83 -1.39 -26.15
C ASP A 5 -22.35 0.05 -25.90
N GLY A 6 -22.28 0.86 -26.96
CA GLY A 6 -21.85 2.25 -26.89
C GLY A 6 -20.32 2.45 -26.80
N ILE A 7 -19.53 1.39 -26.80
CA ILE A 7 -18.06 1.46 -26.88
C ILE A 7 -17.61 1.30 -28.33
N SER A 8 -16.67 2.14 -28.76
CA SER A 8 -16.15 2.09 -30.13
C SER A 8 -15.49 0.74 -30.45
N GLU A 9 -15.77 0.20 -31.62
CA GLU A 9 -15.15 -1.04 -32.11
C GLU A 9 -13.65 -0.91 -32.36
N ASN A 10 -13.10 0.30 -32.39
CA ASN A 10 -11.66 0.54 -32.56
C ASN A 10 -10.80 -0.04 -31.43
N TRP A 11 -11.41 -0.46 -30.31
CA TRP A 11 -10.75 -1.15 -29.21
C TRP A 11 -10.50 -2.63 -29.50
N LEU A 12 -11.19 -3.21 -30.49
CA LEU A 12 -11.00 -4.61 -30.85
C LEU A 12 -9.59 -4.84 -31.41
N GLY A 13 -8.92 -5.88 -30.91
CA GLY A 13 -7.56 -6.25 -31.31
C GLY A 13 -6.45 -5.38 -30.70
N LYS A 14 -6.78 -4.31 -29.97
CA LYS A 14 -5.78 -3.53 -29.25
C LYS A 14 -5.20 -4.31 -28.08
N ARG A 15 -3.88 -4.16 -27.85
CA ARG A 15 -3.25 -4.56 -26.60
C ARG A 15 -3.65 -3.57 -25.52
N VAL A 16 -4.20 -4.08 -24.43
CA VAL A 16 -4.72 -3.25 -23.35
C VAL A 16 -4.25 -3.75 -21.99
N TYR A 17 -4.22 -2.85 -21.03
CA TYR A 17 -4.00 -3.14 -19.62
C TYR A 17 -5.02 -2.33 -18.80
N GLY A 18 -5.34 -2.81 -17.59
CA GLY A 18 -6.41 -2.21 -16.81
C GLY A 18 -6.57 -2.81 -15.42
N VAL A 19 -7.42 -2.18 -14.62
CA VAL A 19 -7.72 -2.65 -13.27
C VAL A 19 -9.11 -3.29 -13.22
N THR A 20 -9.22 -4.38 -12.47
CA THR A 20 -10.50 -4.96 -12.09
C THR A 20 -10.57 -5.05 -10.59
N ARG A 21 -11.77 -4.96 -10.03
CA ARG A 21 -11.98 -5.17 -8.59
C ARG A 21 -11.67 -6.62 -8.20
N PHE A 22 -12.11 -7.59 -9.01
CA PHE A 22 -11.93 -9.02 -8.76
C PHE A 22 -11.82 -9.82 -10.07
N GLY A 23 -11.32 -11.05 -9.99
CA GLY A 23 -11.35 -12.01 -11.09
C GLY A 23 -10.26 -11.82 -12.16
N SER A 24 -9.19 -11.08 -11.86
CA SER A 24 -8.07 -10.86 -12.79
C SER A 24 -7.30 -12.14 -13.14
N TYR A 25 -7.31 -13.16 -12.28
CA TYR A 25 -6.76 -14.48 -12.57
C TYR A 25 -7.74 -15.30 -13.43
N ALA A 26 -7.95 -14.86 -14.66
CA ALA A 26 -8.84 -15.49 -15.63
C ALA A 26 -8.25 -15.39 -17.04
N THR A 27 -8.71 -16.26 -17.95
CA THR A 27 -8.37 -16.17 -19.37
C THR A 27 -9.11 -15.05 -20.08
N TYR A 28 -10.32 -14.71 -19.60
CA TYR A 28 -11.13 -13.61 -20.09
C TYR A 28 -11.76 -12.88 -18.91
N ILE A 29 -11.88 -11.56 -19.02
CA ILE A 29 -12.54 -10.73 -18.02
C ILE A 29 -13.32 -9.61 -18.69
N ASN A 30 -14.50 -9.31 -18.17
CA ASN A 30 -15.29 -8.16 -18.57
C ASN A 30 -14.99 -7.00 -17.62
N VAL A 31 -14.50 -5.89 -18.16
CA VAL A 31 -14.05 -4.71 -17.40
C VAL A 31 -14.64 -3.45 -18.02
N PRO A 32 -15.16 -2.51 -17.22
CA PRO A 32 -15.58 -1.20 -17.71
C PRO A 32 -14.45 -0.47 -18.46
N ILE A 33 -14.75 0.11 -19.61
CA ILE A 33 -13.77 0.80 -20.47
C ILE A 33 -12.98 1.89 -19.74
N VAL A 34 -13.58 2.50 -18.71
CA VAL A 34 -12.96 3.55 -17.88
C VAL A 34 -11.72 3.07 -17.13
N TYR A 35 -11.61 1.76 -16.90
CA TYR A 35 -10.47 1.13 -16.21
C TYR A 35 -9.46 0.51 -17.17
N VAL A 36 -9.64 0.69 -18.48
CA VAL A 36 -8.82 0.08 -19.53
C VAL A 36 -8.04 1.17 -20.26
N LYS A 37 -6.77 0.91 -20.55
CA LYS A 37 -5.91 1.73 -21.40
C LYS A 37 -5.20 0.88 -22.44
N GLU A 38 -4.85 1.52 -23.54
CA GLU A 38 -4.01 0.91 -24.57
C GLU A 38 -2.57 0.77 -24.05
N THR A 39 -2.01 -0.42 -24.21
CA THR A 39 -0.63 -0.72 -23.81
C THR A 39 0.34 0.02 -24.72
N PRO A 40 1.32 0.77 -24.18
CA PRO A 40 2.38 1.38 -24.97
C PRO A 40 3.11 0.35 -25.85
N LYS A 41 3.49 0.76 -27.07
CA LYS A 41 4.07 -0.15 -28.07
C LYS A 41 5.39 -0.79 -27.62
N ASP A 42 6.12 -0.08 -26.80
CA ASP A 42 7.42 -0.44 -26.23
C ASP A 42 7.33 -1.32 -24.97
N TRP A 43 6.12 -1.56 -24.46
CA TRP A 43 5.93 -2.36 -23.25
C TRP A 43 5.59 -3.82 -23.56
N THR A 44 6.22 -4.74 -22.82
CA THR A 44 5.76 -6.13 -22.74
C THR A 44 4.49 -6.23 -21.89
N ASP A 45 3.72 -7.32 -22.04
CA ASP A 45 2.53 -7.54 -21.21
C ASP A 45 2.88 -7.67 -19.73
N GLN A 46 4.03 -8.28 -19.41
CA GLN A 46 4.53 -8.37 -18.05
C GLN A 46 4.83 -6.98 -17.48
N GLN A 47 5.42 -6.09 -18.27
CA GLN A 47 5.68 -4.71 -17.85
C GLN A 47 4.37 -3.95 -17.66
N ALA A 48 3.41 -4.08 -18.57
CA ALA A 48 2.09 -3.45 -18.45
C ALA A 48 1.33 -3.91 -17.19
N CYS A 49 1.47 -5.19 -16.82
CA CYS A 49 0.91 -5.75 -15.59
C CYS A 49 1.71 -5.42 -14.32
N ALA A 50 2.97 -4.99 -14.42
CA ALA A 50 3.87 -4.83 -13.26
C ALA A 50 4.29 -3.39 -12.92
N TYR A 51 4.19 -2.42 -13.85
CA TYR A 51 4.93 -1.15 -13.73
C TYR A 51 4.48 -0.23 -12.59
N PRO A 52 5.46 0.33 -11.83
CA PRO A 52 5.93 1.69 -12.14
C PRO A 52 7.46 1.87 -11.96
N ASP A 53 8.16 2.39 -13.00
CA ASP A 53 9.51 2.96 -12.80
C ASP A 53 9.92 4.03 -13.83
N GLN A 54 9.81 3.76 -15.13
CA GLN A 54 10.63 4.50 -16.11
C GLN A 54 9.96 5.62 -16.93
N MET A 55 8.68 5.96 -16.75
CA MET A 55 8.10 7.09 -17.49
C MET A 55 7.12 7.88 -16.64
N VAL A 56 7.62 8.93 -15.98
CA VAL A 56 6.75 9.97 -15.43
C VAL A 56 7.33 11.33 -15.80
N ASN A 57 6.94 11.82 -16.98
CA ASN A 57 6.92 13.25 -17.23
C ASN A 57 5.71 13.85 -16.49
N ASP A 58 5.85 15.06 -15.96
CA ASP A 58 5.01 15.68 -14.93
C ASP A 58 3.49 15.68 -15.18
N VAL A 59 3.07 15.59 -16.45
CA VAL A 59 1.65 15.59 -16.85
C VAL A 59 1.02 14.19 -16.90
N MET A 60 1.83 13.14 -17.08
CA MET A 60 1.34 11.75 -17.18
C MET A 60 1.13 11.07 -15.83
N MET A 61 1.65 11.65 -14.74
CA MET A 61 1.43 11.14 -13.38
C MET A 61 -0.06 11.07 -13.04
N TYR A 62 -0.81 12.14 -13.31
CA TYR A 62 -2.23 12.22 -12.97
C TYR A 62 -3.13 11.32 -13.83
N LEU A 63 -2.72 10.97 -15.06
CA LEU A 63 -3.50 10.09 -15.94
C LEU A 63 -3.12 8.60 -15.87
N LEU A 64 -1.91 8.25 -15.39
CA LEU A 64 -1.41 6.87 -15.33
C LEU A 64 -1.57 6.20 -13.96
N ILE A 65 -1.92 6.94 -12.90
CA ILE A 65 -2.14 6.41 -11.53
C ILE A 65 -3.32 5.42 -11.44
N VAL A 66 -4.17 5.35 -12.47
CA VAL A 66 -5.49 4.72 -12.37
C VAL A 66 -5.47 3.17 -12.43
N ILE A 67 -4.33 2.51 -12.67
CA ILE A 67 -4.37 1.10 -13.12
C ILE A 67 -3.74 0.09 -12.17
N GLN A 68 -2.94 0.54 -11.18
CA GLN A 68 -2.31 -0.38 -10.23
C GLN A 68 -2.78 -0.11 -8.82
N VAL A 69 -3.37 -1.14 -8.19
CA VAL A 69 -3.86 -1.09 -6.80
C VAL A 69 -2.77 -0.55 -5.87
N GLN A 70 -1.52 -1.01 -6.04
CA GLN A 70 -0.40 -0.61 -5.19
C GLN A 70 -0.04 0.87 -5.32
N THR A 71 -0.05 1.41 -6.55
CA THR A 71 0.24 2.83 -6.82
C THR A 71 -0.90 3.71 -6.33
N LEU A 72 -2.15 3.29 -6.55
CA LEU A 72 -3.33 3.98 -6.05
C LEU A 72 -3.34 4.03 -4.52
N THR A 73 -3.05 2.91 -3.85
CA THR A 73 -2.91 2.85 -2.40
C THR A 73 -1.82 3.81 -1.92
N ALA A 74 -0.64 3.81 -2.54
CA ALA A 74 0.45 4.70 -2.15
C ALA A 74 0.08 6.18 -2.33
N TYR A 75 -0.53 6.55 -3.48
CA TYR A 75 -0.97 7.91 -3.75
C TYR A 75 -2.03 8.38 -2.76
N TYR A 76 -3.09 7.58 -2.57
CA TYR A 76 -4.17 7.90 -1.64
C TYR A 76 -3.66 8.01 -0.19
N ALA A 77 -2.76 7.10 0.22
CA ALA A 77 -2.16 7.12 1.55
C ALA A 77 -1.31 8.37 1.79
N LEU A 78 -0.57 8.84 0.79
CA LEU A 78 0.31 10.02 0.93
C LEU A 78 -0.46 11.34 0.76
N GLU A 79 -1.20 11.50 -0.34
CA GLU A 79 -1.84 12.78 -0.70
C GLU A 79 -3.13 13.00 0.08
N GLU A 80 -4.07 12.05 0.07
CA GLU A 80 -5.41 12.24 0.66
C GLU A 80 -5.41 12.00 2.18
N LEU A 81 -4.84 10.87 2.61
CA LEU A 81 -4.81 10.49 4.01
C LEU A 81 -3.69 11.23 4.74
N GLY A 82 -2.47 11.16 4.21
CA GLY A 82 -1.26 11.78 4.75
C GLY A 82 -1.27 13.30 4.67
N ARG A 83 -1.93 13.88 3.65
CA ARG A 83 -1.82 15.32 3.32
C ARG A 83 -0.36 15.76 3.19
N LEU A 84 0.41 15.00 2.41
CA LEU A 84 1.83 15.20 2.19
C LEU A 84 2.13 16.65 1.76
N LYS A 85 3.03 17.29 2.49
CA LYS A 85 3.60 18.61 2.17
C LYS A 85 5.08 18.49 1.82
N PRO A 86 5.65 19.46 1.08
CA PRO A 86 7.09 19.53 0.90
C PRO A 86 7.83 19.50 2.24
N ASN A 87 8.97 18.82 2.26
CA ASN A 87 9.84 18.61 3.43
C ASN A 87 9.25 17.77 4.58
N ASN A 88 8.05 17.19 4.45
CA ASN A 88 7.58 16.25 5.48
C ASN A 88 8.52 15.06 5.64
N SER A 89 8.65 14.60 6.89
CA SER A 89 9.33 13.37 7.24
C SER A 89 8.39 12.17 7.10
N VAL A 90 8.79 11.19 6.29
CA VAL A 90 7.95 10.04 5.92
C VAL A 90 8.66 8.72 6.21
N LEU A 91 8.05 7.86 7.02
CA LEU A 91 8.51 6.49 7.26
C LEU A 91 7.71 5.53 6.38
N VAL A 92 8.38 4.79 5.50
CA VAL A 92 7.74 3.84 4.58
C VAL A 92 8.11 2.41 4.96
N HIS A 93 7.14 1.63 5.48
CA HIS A 93 7.36 0.21 5.72
C HIS A 93 7.34 -0.63 4.46
N SER A 94 8.17 -1.68 4.45
CA SER A 94 8.29 -2.60 3.32
C SER A 94 8.58 -1.85 2.02
N ALA A 95 9.53 -0.91 2.07
CA ALA A 95 9.82 0.06 1.02
C ALA A 95 10.24 -0.57 -0.32
N ALA A 96 10.82 -1.78 -0.29
CA ALA A 96 11.15 -2.56 -1.49
C ALA A 96 9.99 -3.42 -2.04
N GLY A 97 8.82 -3.36 -1.41
CA GLY A 97 7.60 -4.00 -1.89
C GLY A 97 6.86 -3.13 -2.89
N GLY A 98 5.78 -3.65 -3.46
CA GLY A 98 4.97 -2.99 -4.47
C GLY A 98 4.50 -1.57 -4.13
N CYS A 99 3.67 -1.43 -3.08
CA CYS A 99 3.22 -0.12 -2.61
C CYS A 99 4.38 0.75 -2.12
N GLY A 100 5.42 0.14 -1.54
CA GLY A 100 6.62 0.84 -1.05
C GLY A 100 7.36 1.54 -2.19
N LEU A 101 7.64 0.82 -3.28
CA LEU A 101 8.34 1.37 -4.45
C LEU A 101 7.51 2.48 -5.12
N ALA A 102 6.20 2.30 -5.21
CA ALA A 102 5.30 3.36 -5.69
C ALA A 102 5.34 4.60 -4.79
N ALA A 103 5.30 4.42 -3.46
CA ALA A 103 5.41 5.51 -2.50
C ALA A 103 6.76 6.25 -2.63
N LEU A 104 7.88 5.53 -2.72
CA LEU A 104 9.21 6.12 -2.91
C LEU A 104 9.28 6.95 -4.20
N SER A 105 8.67 6.46 -5.30
CA SER A 105 8.62 7.18 -6.59
C SER A 105 7.79 8.48 -6.52
N ILE A 106 6.73 8.51 -5.70
CA ILE A 106 5.95 9.73 -5.43
C ILE A 106 6.77 10.70 -4.58
N LEU A 107 7.37 10.19 -3.49
CA LEU A 107 8.13 10.99 -2.53
C LEU A 107 9.38 11.62 -3.14
N SER A 108 10.04 10.94 -4.09
CA SER A 108 11.24 11.45 -4.76
C SER A 108 10.96 12.73 -5.54
N LYS A 109 9.72 12.91 -6.03
CA LYS A 109 9.27 14.12 -6.73
C LYS A 109 8.78 15.23 -5.79
N LYS A 110 8.32 14.88 -4.59
CA LYS A 110 7.70 15.80 -3.63
C LYS A 110 8.68 16.45 -2.64
N SER A 111 9.98 16.22 -2.80
CA SER A 111 11.02 16.78 -1.92
C SER A 111 10.88 16.43 -0.43
N ALA A 112 10.18 15.33 -0.13
CA ALA A 112 10.02 14.79 1.23
C ALA A 112 11.31 14.13 1.72
N LYS A 113 11.43 13.97 3.04
CA LYS A 113 12.54 13.26 3.69
C LYS A 113 12.07 11.87 4.10
N VAL A 114 12.72 10.84 3.61
CA VAL A 114 12.17 9.48 3.59
C VAL A 114 13.08 8.52 4.31
N VAL A 115 12.51 7.80 5.28
CA VAL A 115 13.12 6.60 5.86
C VAL A 115 12.34 5.38 5.38
N GLY A 116 12.98 4.51 4.60
CA GLY A 116 12.36 3.27 4.13
C GLY A 116 12.83 2.05 4.93
N THR A 117 11.92 1.15 5.30
CA THR A 117 12.25 -0.07 6.05
C THR A 117 12.14 -1.31 5.17
N VAL A 118 13.06 -2.25 5.36
CA VAL A 118 13.06 -3.55 4.66
C VAL A 118 13.35 -4.71 5.61
N GLY A 119 12.96 -5.92 5.21
CA GLY A 119 13.14 -7.13 6.01
C GLY A 119 14.45 -7.89 5.77
N THR A 120 15.20 -7.59 4.71
CA THR A 120 16.42 -8.32 4.34
C THR A 120 17.49 -7.36 3.83
N LEU A 121 18.77 -7.75 3.98
CA LEU A 121 19.91 -7.00 3.46
C LEU A 121 19.86 -6.86 1.93
N SER A 122 19.50 -7.93 1.21
CA SER A 122 19.35 -7.87 -0.26
C SER A 122 18.38 -6.79 -0.75
N LYS A 123 17.29 -6.57 -0.01
CA LYS A 123 16.31 -5.51 -0.32
C LYS A 123 16.83 -4.12 0.07
N LEU A 124 17.69 -4.06 1.08
CA LEU A 124 18.34 -2.82 1.50
C LEU A 124 19.32 -2.36 0.43
N ASP A 125 20.18 -3.27 -0.03
CA ASP A 125 21.17 -3.02 -1.07
C ASP A 125 20.50 -2.56 -2.37
N PHE A 126 19.39 -3.23 -2.75
CA PHE A 126 18.58 -2.82 -3.89
C PHE A 126 18.06 -1.38 -3.80
N LEU A 127 17.51 -0.99 -2.64
CA LEU A 127 17.00 0.38 -2.46
C LEU A 127 18.13 1.41 -2.42
N ASN A 128 19.25 1.09 -1.79
CA ASN A 128 20.44 1.95 -1.78
C ASN A 128 21.01 2.14 -3.19
N GLN A 129 21.07 1.08 -4.00
CA GLN A 129 21.50 1.18 -5.39
C GLN A 129 20.56 2.07 -6.20
N LYS A 130 19.25 1.99 -5.97
CA LYS A 130 18.24 2.70 -6.76
C LYS A 130 18.02 4.16 -6.33
N TYR A 131 18.07 4.44 -5.03
CA TYR A 131 17.68 5.73 -4.45
C TYR A 131 18.73 6.33 -3.51
N GLY A 132 19.84 5.64 -3.23
CA GLY A 132 20.82 6.04 -2.23
C GLY A 132 21.64 7.29 -2.58
N GLU A 133 21.65 7.72 -3.84
CA GLU A 133 22.24 9.00 -4.25
C GLU A 133 21.38 10.21 -3.82
N ASN A 134 20.11 9.98 -3.47
CA ASN A 134 19.23 11.05 -2.99
C ASN A 134 19.49 11.31 -1.49
N PRO A 135 20.01 12.48 -1.10
CA PRO A 135 20.34 12.78 0.30
C PRO A 135 19.11 12.86 1.20
N LYS A 136 17.90 12.94 0.64
CA LYS A 136 16.64 12.92 1.39
C LYS A 136 16.10 11.52 1.63
N PHE A 137 16.81 10.47 1.21
CA PHE A 137 16.38 9.08 1.36
C PHE A 137 17.40 8.32 2.19
N THR A 138 16.93 7.59 3.19
CA THR A 138 17.73 6.65 3.97
C THR A 138 16.95 5.36 4.14
N PHE A 139 17.63 4.22 4.07
CA PHE A 139 16.99 2.91 4.22
C PHE A 139 17.58 2.15 5.41
N ILE A 140 16.72 1.44 6.14
CA ILE A 140 17.12 0.69 7.33
C ILE A 140 16.51 -0.72 7.35
N LEU A 141 17.18 -1.63 8.06
CA LEU A 141 16.60 -2.91 8.43
C LEU A 141 15.53 -2.72 9.52
N ARG A 142 14.42 -3.43 9.32
CA ARG A 142 13.32 -3.45 10.28
C ARG A 142 13.70 -4.23 11.54
N GLU A 143 14.35 -5.39 11.42
CA GLU A 143 14.79 -6.21 12.55
C GLU A 143 16.19 -5.83 13.07
N PRO A 144 16.50 -6.08 14.37
CA PRO A 144 15.61 -6.58 15.42
C PRO A 144 14.62 -5.52 15.94
N ALA A 145 13.42 -5.93 16.34
CA ALA A 145 12.37 -4.99 16.75
C ALA A 145 12.68 -4.06 17.92
N LYS A 146 13.45 -4.52 18.89
CA LYS A 146 13.74 -3.76 20.13
C LYS A 146 14.41 -2.40 19.88
N ASP A 147 15.23 -2.28 18.83
CA ASP A 147 16.02 -1.06 18.56
C ASP A 147 15.48 -0.26 17.37
N PHE A 148 14.31 -0.62 16.86
CA PHE A 148 13.78 -0.05 15.62
C PHE A 148 13.46 1.44 15.73
N GLU A 149 12.84 1.87 16.83
CA GLU A 149 12.56 3.30 17.06
C GLU A 149 13.86 4.10 16.99
N SER A 150 14.86 3.72 17.77
CA SER A 150 16.18 4.37 17.78
C SER A 150 16.84 4.40 16.40
N ARG A 151 16.76 3.31 15.62
CA ARG A 151 17.30 3.27 14.25
C ARG A 151 16.55 4.21 13.30
N ALA A 152 15.22 4.28 13.39
CA ALA A 152 14.41 5.16 12.56
C ALA A 152 14.70 6.64 12.87
N LYS A 153 14.80 6.98 14.17
CA LYS A 153 15.21 8.32 14.64
C LYS A 153 16.58 8.71 14.11
N GLN A 154 17.58 7.85 14.29
CA GLN A 154 18.94 8.10 13.82
C GLN A 154 19.02 8.24 12.29
N ALA A 155 18.22 7.49 11.54
CA ALA A 155 18.14 7.63 10.09
C ALA A 155 17.59 8.99 9.68
N LEU A 156 16.59 9.50 10.40
CA LEU A 156 15.99 10.81 10.12
C LEU A 156 16.92 11.98 10.52
N LEU A 157 17.57 11.88 11.68
CA LEU A 157 18.55 12.87 12.17
C LEU A 157 19.71 13.09 11.18
N LYS A 158 20.14 12.04 10.45
CA LYS A 158 21.19 12.14 9.41
C LYS A 158 20.80 13.03 8.23
N MET A 159 19.51 13.37 8.09
CA MET A 159 18.98 14.23 7.03
C MET A 159 18.65 15.64 7.53
N ASP A 160 19.32 16.09 8.61
CA ASP A 160 19.14 17.38 9.27
C ASP A 160 17.67 17.66 9.60
N GLN A 161 17.03 16.74 10.32
CA GLN A 161 15.65 16.85 10.80
C GLN A 161 15.54 16.52 12.27
N GLU A 162 14.38 16.86 12.83
CA GLU A 162 13.91 16.34 14.10
C GLU A 162 13.73 14.82 14.03
N ASP A 163 13.62 14.17 15.19
CA ASP A 163 13.65 12.72 15.33
C ASP A 163 12.27 12.06 15.20
N LEU A 164 11.27 12.77 14.65
CA LEU A 164 9.88 12.31 14.52
C LEU A 164 9.31 12.51 13.11
N PHE A 165 8.27 11.74 12.81
CA PHE A 165 7.70 11.58 11.48
C PHE A 165 6.34 12.27 11.35
N ASP A 166 6.16 13.05 10.29
CA ASP A 166 4.85 13.60 9.92
C ASP A 166 3.89 12.50 9.43
N ILE A 167 4.42 11.54 8.65
CA ILE A 167 3.64 10.49 8.01
C ILE A 167 4.35 9.14 8.17
N VAL A 168 3.62 8.13 8.63
CA VAL A 168 4.09 6.75 8.67
C VAL A 168 3.17 5.89 7.82
N LEU A 169 3.72 5.22 6.81
CA LEU A 169 3.03 4.24 5.98
C LEU A 169 3.31 2.84 6.53
N ASP A 170 2.31 2.17 7.11
CA ASP A 170 2.44 0.84 7.70
C ASP A 170 1.64 -0.21 6.93
N SER A 171 2.35 -1.22 6.42
CA SER A 171 1.79 -2.39 5.73
C SER A 171 1.98 -3.69 6.51
N VAL A 172 2.61 -3.63 7.69
CA VAL A 172 3.19 -4.78 8.39
C VAL A 172 2.46 -5.03 9.69
N MET A 173 2.14 -3.97 10.44
CA MET A 173 1.51 -4.01 11.75
C MET A 173 2.29 -4.92 12.75
N GLY A 174 1.61 -5.50 13.74
CA GLY A 174 2.24 -6.37 14.73
C GLY A 174 3.16 -5.60 15.67
N ASN A 175 4.39 -6.10 15.85
CA ASN A 175 5.38 -5.52 16.76
C ASN A 175 5.80 -4.09 16.38
N TRP A 176 5.50 -3.64 15.17
CA TRP A 176 5.89 -2.32 14.65
C TRP A 176 4.87 -1.24 14.94
N PHE A 177 3.64 -1.59 15.32
CA PHE A 177 2.55 -0.63 15.42
C PHE A 177 2.81 0.47 16.48
N TRP A 178 3.11 0.09 17.72
CA TRP A 178 3.39 1.06 18.78
C TRP A 178 4.67 1.85 18.54
N PRO A 179 5.79 1.22 18.09
CA PRO A 179 6.94 1.96 17.60
C PRO A 179 6.60 3.02 16.55
N ASN A 180 5.82 2.65 15.54
CA ASN A 180 5.38 3.56 14.49
C ASN A 180 4.54 4.72 15.03
N TYR A 181 3.65 4.45 15.98
CA TYR A 181 2.83 5.47 16.63
C TYR A 181 3.67 6.44 17.49
N ASN A 182 4.65 5.92 18.23
CA ASN A 182 5.56 6.71 19.06
C ASN A 182 6.45 7.62 18.21
N LEU A 183 6.86 7.15 17.04
CA LEU A 183 7.67 7.87 16.06
C LEU A 183 6.92 9.03 15.37
N LEU A 184 5.61 9.17 15.54
CA LEU A 184 4.88 10.31 14.97
C LEU A 184 5.19 11.62 15.71
N GLU A 185 5.26 12.70 14.94
CA GLU A 185 5.21 14.08 15.43
C GLU A 185 3.79 14.44 15.93
N LYS A 186 3.66 15.56 16.65
CA LYS A 186 2.36 16.21 16.86
C LYS A 186 1.70 16.50 15.52
N GLU A 187 0.40 16.20 15.42
CA GLU A 187 -0.41 16.19 14.19
C GLU A 187 0.01 15.15 13.14
N GLY A 188 0.96 14.27 13.47
CA GLY A 188 1.43 13.19 12.62
C GLY A 188 0.34 12.17 12.31
N LYS A 189 0.49 11.49 11.16
CA LYS A 189 -0.47 10.52 10.64
C LYS A 189 0.16 9.16 10.41
N LEU A 190 -0.32 8.15 11.12
CA LEU A 190 -0.05 6.74 10.81
C LEU A 190 -1.14 6.24 9.86
N VAL A 191 -0.77 5.94 8.62
CA VAL A 191 -1.65 5.35 7.61
C VAL A 191 -1.40 3.85 7.54
N LEU A 192 -2.35 3.08 8.07
CA LEU A 192 -2.28 1.62 8.08
C LEU A 192 -3.14 1.07 6.93
N TYR A 193 -2.50 0.40 5.97
CA TYR A 193 -3.17 -0.16 4.78
C TYR A 193 -2.85 -1.65 4.58
N GLY A 194 -2.21 -2.29 5.56
CA GLY A 194 -1.93 -3.72 5.52
C GLY A 194 -1.51 -4.28 6.87
N SER A 195 -1.65 -5.59 7.01
CA SER A 195 -1.36 -6.32 8.24
C SER A 195 -0.54 -7.58 7.96
N ALA A 196 0.57 -7.45 7.22
CA ALA A 196 1.36 -8.61 6.78
C ALA A 196 1.80 -9.54 7.93
N SER A 197 1.98 -9.02 9.14
CA SER A 197 2.31 -9.82 10.34
C SER A 197 1.18 -10.75 10.82
N PHE A 198 -0.03 -10.53 10.31
CA PHE A 198 -1.24 -11.33 10.55
C PHE A 198 -1.60 -12.20 9.34
N THR A 199 -0.81 -12.18 8.26
CA THR A 199 -1.00 -13.09 7.13
C THR A 199 -0.28 -14.40 7.44
N PRO A 200 -0.98 -15.56 7.50
CA PRO A 200 -0.32 -16.82 7.74
C PRO A 200 0.54 -17.21 6.53
N THR A 201 1.72 -17.76 6.80
CA THR A 201 2.64 -18.25 5.77
C THR A 201 2.51 -19.77 5.61
N GLY A 202 2.52 -20.28 4.37
CA GLY A 202 2.50 -21.72 4.07
C GLY A 202 1.12 -22.27 3.71
N ASN A 203 0.95 -23.60 3.80
CA ASN A 203 -0.30 -24.28 3.41
C ASN A 203 -1.43 -23.96 4.42
N LEU A 204 -2.48 -23.27 3.97
CA LEU A 204 -3.58 -22.76 4.79
C LEU A 204 -4.69 -23.79 5.06
N HIS A 205 -4.50 -25.07 4.70
CA HIS A 205 -5.54 -26.08 4.85
C HIS A 205 -5.96 -26.21 6.34
N PRO A 206 -7.26 -26.03 6.67
CA PRO A 206 -7.72 -25.90 8.06
C PRO A 206 -7.35 -27.08 8.95
N ILE A 207 -7.41 -28.30 8.40
CA ILE A 207 -7.18 -29.56 9.13
C ILE A 207 -5.68 -29.75 9.46
N TRP A 208 -4.78 -29.25 8.62
CA TRP A 208 -3.34 -29.49 8.74
C TRP A 208 -2.61 -28.36 9.47
N ASN A 209 -3.27 -27.22 9.70
CA ASN A 209 -2.60 -26.01 10.20
C ASN A 209 -3.31 -25.32 11.38
N ILE A 210 -3.98 -26.10 12.23
CA ILE A 210 -4.72 -25.60 13.40
C ILE A 210 -3.85 -24.77 14.35
N ILE A 211 -2.55 -25.09 14.47
CA ILE A 211 -1.61 -24.34 15.30
C ILE A 211 -1.42 -22.91 14.76
N GLN A 212 -1.33 -22.72 13.44
CA GLN A 212 -1.23 -21.37 12.86
C GLN A 212 -2.51 -20.58 13.05
N TRP A 213 -3.67 -21.23 12.97
CA TRP A 213 -4.96 -20.60 13.28
C TRP A 213 -5.05 -20.17 14.75
N ILE A 214 -4.62 -21.00 15.69
CA ILE A 214 -4.55 -20.64 17.12
C ILE A 214 -3.57 -19.48 17.33
N LYS A 215 -2.39 -19.52 16.72
CA LYS A 215 -1.40 -18.42 16.79
C LYS A 215 -1.97 -17.12 16.22
N LEU A 216 -2.70 -17.19 15.11
CA LEU A 216 -3.35 -16.03 14.52
C LEU A 216 -4.45 -15.48 15.43
N GLY A 217 -5.30 -16.35 15.98
CA GLY A 217 -6.31 -15.98 16.97
C GLY A 217 -5.71 -15.30 18.20
N TRP A 218 -4.60 -15.85 18.72
CA TRP A 218 -3.85 -15.24 19.81
C TRP A 218 -3.32 -13.85 19.42
N LYS A 219 -2.65 -13.72 18.27
CA LYS A 219 -2.20 -12.41 17.76
C LYS A 219 -3.36 -11.42 17.63
N TYR A 220 -4.51 -11.87 17.16
CA TYR A 220 -5.69 -11.03 16.96
C TYR A 220 -6.31 -10.55 18.28
N ILE A 221 -6.37 -11.41 19.30
CA ILE A 221 -6.85 -11.05 20.64
C ILE A 221 -5.93 -9.99 21.25
N TRP A 222 -4.62 -10.18 21.12
CA TRP A 222 -3.59 -9.28 21.68
C TRP A 222 -3.13 -8.20 20.71
N ARG A 223 -3.94 -7.91 19.68
CA ARG A 223 -3.61 -6.86 18.70
C ARG A 223 -3.59 -5.49 19.40
N PRO A 224 -2.80 -4.53 18.90
CA PRO A 224 -2.81 -3.18 19.45
C PRO A 224 -4.19 -2.54 19.27
N THR A 225 -4.73 -1.97 20.34
CA THR A 225 -5.97 -1.21 20.36
C THR A 225 -5.67 0.22 20.79
N ILE A 226 -6.29 1.19 20.14
CA ILE A 226 -6.14 2.60 20.49
C ILE A 226 -7.38 3.06 21.24
N ASP A 227 -7.16 3.77 22.34
CA ASP A 227 -8.20 4.46 23.09
C ASP A 227 -8.43 5.86 22.48
N PRO A 228 -9.63 6.18 21.98
CA PRO A 228 -9.94 7.49 21.40
C PRO A 228 -9.60 8.67 22.33
N MET A 229 -9.74 8.51 23.65
CA MET A 229 -9.44 9.58 24.61
C MET A 229 -7.94 9.89 24.67
N LYS A 230 -7.09 8.88 24.48
CA LYS A 230 -5.63 9.08 24.43
C LYS A 230 -5.18 9.80 23.15
N ILE A 231 -5.85 9.54 22.03
CA ILE A 231 -5.54 10.18 20.74
C ILE A 231 -5.67 11.71 20.84
N VAL A 232 -6.70 12.20 21.56
CA VAL A 232 -6.91 13.64 21.78
C VAL A 232 -5.74 14.27 22.54
N GLN A 233 -5.17 13.56 23.53
CA GLN A 233 -4.04 14.04 24.32
C GLN A 233 -2.72 13.98 23.55
N ASP A 234 -2.53 12.91 22.78
CA ASP A 234 -1.32 12.71 21.99
C ASP A 234 -1.23 13.69 20.82
N ASN A 235 -2.38 14.22 20.35
CA ASN A 235 -2.53 14.99 19.12
C ASN A 235 -1.92 14.26 17.93
N LYS A 236 -2.22 12.97 17.79
CA LYS A 236 -1.77 12.11 16.68
C LYS A 236 -3.00 11.56 15.97
N SER A 237 -2.85 11.05 14.76
CA SER A 237 -3.96 10.38 14.08
C SER A 237 -3.54 9.03 13.52
N VAL A 238 -4.42 8.05 13.64
CA VAL A 238 -4.31 6.77 12.94
C VAL A 238 -5.42 6.71 11.92
N LYS A 239 -5.05 6.66 10.65
CA LYS A 239 -5.96 6.49 9.53
C LYS A 239 -5.97 5.02 9.15
N LEU A 240 -7.08 4.39 9.45
CA LEU A 240 -7.41 3.03 9.02
C LEU A 240 -8.25 3.14 7.77
N GLU A 241 -8.02 2.24 6.83
CA GLU A 241 -8.99 1.97 5.76
C GLU A 241 -9.81 0.73 6.15
N PRO A 242 -10.97 0.87 6.81
CA PRO A 242 -11.96 -0.18 6.76
C PRO A 242 -12.53 -0.23 5.33
N PRO A 243 -12.88 -1.40 4.78
CA PRO A 243 -13.80 -1.42 3.65
C PRO A 243 -15.05 -0.66 4.10
N SER A 244 -15.33 0.47 3.46
CA SER A 244 -16.25 1.47 4.00
C SER A 244 -17.71 1.04 4.00
N ASN A 245 -18.06 -0.11 3.39
CA ASN A 245 -19.37 -0.74 3.48
C ASN A 245 -19.24 -2.27 3.43
N ILE A 246 -19.51 -2.95 4.56
CA ILE A 246 -19.59 -4.41 4.64
C ILE A 246 -21.06 -4.81 4.69
N TYR A 247 -21.54 -5.46 3.63
CA TYR A 247 -22.83 -6.14 3.63
C TYR A 247 -22.60 -7.63 3.92
N GLU A 248 -23.04 -8.09 5.10
CA GLU A 248 -22.96 -9.50 5.47
C GLU A 248 -24.10 -10.30 4.87
N PHE A 249 -23.76 -11.43 4.26
CA PHE A 249 -24.71 -12.43 3.77
C PHE A 249 -24.36 -13.76 4.41
N ARG A 250 -25.37 -14.55 4.77
CA ARG A 250 -25.16 -15.92 5.23
C ARG A 250 -24.75 -16.82 4.07
N PHE A 251 -24.12 -17.95 4.35
CA PHE A 251 -23.60 -18.85 3.31
C PHE A 251 -24.68 -19.34 2.32
N ASP A 252 -25.91 -19.53 2.79
CA ASP A 252 -27.07 -19.91 1.97
C ASP A 252 -27.58 -18.79 1.05
N GLN A 253 -27.13 -17.55 1.26
CA GLN A 253 -27.49 -16.37 0.48
C GLN A 253 -26.41 -15.96 -0.54
N ALA A 254 -25.47 -16.86 -0.86
CA ALA A 254 -24.35 -16.57 -1.76
C ALA A 254 -24.79 -16.06 -3.15
N VAL A 255 -25.89 -16.58 -3.69
CA VAL A 255 -26.44 -16.15 -4.99
C VAL A 255 -27.03 -14.74 -4.92
N GLU A 256 -27.62 -14.40 -3.77
CA GLU A 256 -28.21 -13.09 -3.50
C GLU A 256 -27.12 -12.04 -3.28
N ALA A 257 -26.04 -12.41 -2.58
CA ALA A 257 -24.82 -11.60 -2.45
C ALA A 257 -24.22 -11.29 -3.83
N LEU A 258 -24.12 -12.30 -4.70
CA LEU A 258 -23.63 -12.15 -6.08
C LEU A 258 -24.54 -11.25 -6.94
N THR A 259 -25.86 -11.33 -6.72
CA THR A 259 -26.84 -10.51 -7.44
C THR A 259 -26.83 -9.06 -6.93
N TYR A 260 -26.70 -8.86 -5.62
CA TYR A 260 -26.52 -7.56 -4.98
C TYR A 260 -25.24 -6.88 -5.49
N LEU A 261 -24.13 -7.62 -5.57
CA LEU A 261 -22.86 -7.16 -6.17
C LEU A 261 -23.03 -6.74 -7.64
N LYS A 262 -23.75 -7.53 -8.44
CA LYS A 262 -24.01 -7.22 -9.86
C LYS A 262 -24.91 -6.00 -10.07
N SER A 263 -25.72 -5.65 -9.09
CA SER A 263 -26.65 -4.51 -9.18
C SER A 263 -25.97 -3.14 -9.06
N GLY A 264 -24.68 -3.09 -8.72
CA GLY A 264 -23.93 -1.84 -8.53
C GLY A 264 -24.40 -1.01 -7.34
N LYS A 265 -25.33 -1.52 -6.51
CA LYS A 265 -25.86 -0.85 -5.32
C LYS A 265 -24.94 -0.96 -4.10
N SER A 266 -23.89 -1.79 -4.16
CA SER A 266 -22.83 -1.77 -3.14
C SER A 266 -21.89 -0.60 -3.42
N ILE A 267 -22.06 0.51 -2.69
CA ILE A 267 -21.09 1.62 -2.64
C ILE A 267 -19.90 1.17 -1.80
#